data_AF-S8EQI8-F1
#
_entry.id   AF-S8EQI8-F1
#
_cell.length_a   1.000
_cell.length_b   1.000
_cell.length_c   1.000
_cell.angle_alpha   90.00
_cell.angle_beta   90.00
_cell.angle_gamma   90.00
#
_symmetry.space_group_name_H-M   'P 1'
#
loop_
_entity.id
_entity.type
_entity.pdbx_description
1 polymer ?
#
loop_
_entity_poly.entity_id
_entity_poly.type
_entity_poly.pdbx_seq_one_letter_code
_entity_poly.pdbx_strand_id
1 'polypeptide(L)'
;MSGLEKSGFGIAHDFKGRTQEQSDFPILCETCLGDNPYVRMQRNREGKECRICTRPYTAFRWKPGPKARYKSTVVCQTCAKLKNVCQTCLFDLQYGLPVQVRDKLLEGAKVELPDHPLNRDYMADRLEKAADQLPYGKLEDHEGRLRAIARTQPYYRRNAPRVCTFWQRGECKRGDECPYLHQEVHHDPALANQNLRDRCVSKFRLFQHHSYSLWVEQ
;
A
#
# COMPACT_ATOMS: atom_id res chain seq x y z
N MET A 1 -40.47 25.61 21.57
CA MET A 1 -40.33 24.61 22.64
C MET A 1 -40.95 23.33 22.11
N SER A 2 -40.17 22.39 21.58
CA SER A 2 -39.23 21.46 22.23
C SER A 2 -39.87 20.08 22.23
N GLY A 3 -39.30 19.16 21.44
CA GLY A 3 -39.72 17.77 21.43
C GLY A 3 -39.11 16.94 20.30
N LEU A 4 -37.83 17.15 19.96
CA LEU A 4 -37.08 16.10 19.26
C LEU A 4 -36.89 14.97 20.27
N GLU A 5 -37.79 13.99 20.23
CA GLU A 5 -37.66 12.77 21.01
C GLU A 5 -36.38 12.09 20.59
N LYS A 6 -35.49 12.01 21.58
CA LYS A 6 -34.15 11.47 21.52
C LYS A 6 -34.20 10.11 20.83
N SER A 7 -33.65 10.02 19.62
CA SER A 7 -33.31 8.74 19.01
C SER A 7 -32.44 8.02 20.02
N GLY A 8 -33.01 7.01 20.67
CA GLY A 8 -32.34 6.25 21.71
C GLY A 8 -30.96 5.84 21.22
N PHE A 9 -29.97 5.96 22.11
CA PHE A 9 -28.69 5.29 21.94
C PHE A 9 -29.00 3.79 21.85
N GLY A 10 -29.26 3.31 20.63
CA GLY A 10 -29.31 1.90 20.35
C GLY A 10 -28.03 1.32 20.92
N ILE A 11 -28.16 0.34 21.81
CA ILE A 11 -27.05 -0.46 22.30
C ILE A 11 -26.29 -0.88 21.04
N ALA A 12 -25.07 -0.37 20.87
CA ALA A 12 -24.23 -0.72 19.75
C ALA A 12 -24.13 -2.24 19.79
N HIS A 13 -24.82 -2.92 18.87
CA HIS A 13 -24.79 -4.36 18.79
C HIS A 13 -23.32 -4.76 18.78
N ASP A 14 -22.91 -5.65 19.69
CA ASP A 14 -21.54 -6.12 19.79
C ASP A 14 -21.05 -6.45 18.38
N PHE A 15 -19.99 -5.77 17.95
CA PHE A 15 -19.39 -5.98 16.64
C PHE A 15 -18.92 -7.44 16.60
N LYS A 16 -19.71 -8.30 15.96
CA LYS A 16 -19.37 -9.71 15.76
C LYS A 16 -18.08 -9.74 14.96
N GLY A 17 -17.04 -10.26 15.59
CA GLY A 17 -15.70 -10.32 15.01
C GLY A 17 -15.70 -10.96 13.62
N ARG A 18 -15.04 -10.25 12.70
CA ARG A 18 -14.46 -10.67 11.41
C ARG A 18 -15.35 -11.48 10.46
N THR A 19 -15.92 -10.79 9.49
CA THR A 19 -16.12 -11.35 8.14
C THR A 19 -14.74 -11.63 7.54
N GLN A 20 -14.41 -12.92 7.35
CA GLN A 20 -13.18 -13.33 6.67
C GLN A 20 -13.31 -13.01 5.18
N GLU A 21 -12.42 -12.17 4.66
CA GLU A 21 -12.42 -11.82 3.24
C GLU A 21 -11.89 -13.00 2.43
N GLN A 22 -12.76 -13.63 1.64
CA GLN A 22 -12.42 -14.69 0.70
C GLN A 22 -12.49 -14.14 -0.72
N SER A 23 -11.33 -13.89 -1.32
CA SER A 23 -11.25 -13.44 -2.71
C SER A 23 -10.48 -14.42 -3.59
N ASP A 24 -10.91 -14.49 -4.85
CA ASP A 24 -10.35 -15.41 -5.84
C ASP A 24 -9.17 -14.81 -6.61
N PHE A 25 -9.19 -13.51 -6.87
CA PHE A 25 -8.16 -12.82 -7.65
C PHE A 25 -7.63 -11.57 -6.94
N PRO A 26 -6.30 -11.37 -6.91
CA PRO A 26 -5.70 -10.21 -6.29
C PRO A 26 -5.79 -8.96 -7.19
N ILE A 27 -5.84 -7.78 -6.57
CA ILE A 27 -5.77 -6.49 -7.26
C ILE A 27 -4.31 -6.06 -7.38
N LEU A 28 -3.76 -6.13 -8.59
CA LEU A 28 -2.34 -5.91 -8.88
C LEU A 28 -2.13 -4.97 -10.07
N CYS A 29 -0.97 -4.34 -10.13
CA CYS A 29 -0.52 -3.57 -11.29
C CYS A 29 0.42 -4.41 -12.17
N GLU A 30 0.54 -4.01 -13.44
CA GLU A 30 1.36 -4.67 -14.47
C GLU A 30 2.83 -4.83 -14.01
N THR A 31 3.39 -3.78 -13.39
CA THR A 31 4.78 -3.83 -12.89
C THR A 31 4.98 -4.91 -11.83
N CYS A 32 3.95 -5.23 -11.03
CA CYS A 32 4.04 -6.25 -9.99
C CYS A 32 3.78 -7.64 -10.52
N LEU A 33 2.97 -7.77 -11.58
CA LEU A 33 2.70 -9.04 -12.23
C LEU A 33 3.91 -9.51 -13.04
N GLY A 34 4.61 -8.60 -13.71
CA GLY A 34 5.81 -8.88 -14.52
C GLY A 34 5.52 -8.82 -16.02
N ASP A 35 6.56 -9.05 -16.82
CA ASP A 35 6.48 -9.07 -18.29
C ASP A 35 5.83 -10.33 -18.87
N ASN A 36 5.79 -11.42 -18.10
CA ASN A 36 5.32 -12.70 -18.60
C ASN A 36 3.79 -12.76 -18.59
N PRO A 37 3.11 -12.97 -19.73
CA PRO A 37 1.66 -13.13 -19.78
C PRO A 37 1.16 -14.36 -19.00
N TYR A 38 1.98 -15.39 -18.87
CA TYR A 38 1.62 -16.65 -18.20
C TYR A 38 2.22 -16.71 -16.79
N VAL A 39 1.45 -16.26 -15.80
CA VAL A 39 1.87 -16.26 -14.39
C VAL A 39 1.22 -17.40 -13.62
N ARG A 40 2.06 -18.16 -12.90
CA ARG A 40 1.60 -19.15 -11.91
C ARG A 40 1.56 -18.52 -10.52
N MET A 41 0.41 -18.61 -9.86
CA MET A 41 0.19 -18.06 -8.52
C MET A 41 -0.31 -19.12 -7.55
N GLN A 42 0.11 -19.02 -6.29
CA GLN A 42 -0.39 -19.81 -5.17
C GLN A 42 -1.41 -18.97 -4.40
N ARG A 43 -2.60 -19.53 -4.16
CA ARG A 43 -3.66 -18.94 -3.33
C ARG A 43 -3.63 -19.59 -1.96
N ASN A 44 -3.49 -18.79 -0.91
CA ASN A 44 -3.62 -19.25 0.47
C ASN A 44 -4.75 -18.48 1.17
N ARG A 45 -5.83 -19.18 1.52
CA ARG A 45 -7.05 -18.57 2.08
C ARG A 45 -6.83 -17.97 3.47
N GLU A 46 -5.88 -18.50 4.22
CA GLU A 46 -5.60 -18.11 5.61
C GLU A 46 -4.14 -17.69 5.80
N GLY A 47 -3.57 -17.07 4.76
CA GLY A 47 -2.12 -16.95 4.68
C GLY A 47 -1.52 -15.88 5.60
N LYS A 48 -2.12 -14.67 5.64
CA LYS A 48 -1.49 -13.49 6.28
C LYS A 48 -2.53 -12.50 6.79
N GLU A 49 -2.13 -11.72 7.79
CA GLU A 49 -2.86 -10.51 8.21
C GLU A 49 -2.45 -9.27 7.40
N CYS A 50 -3.39 -8.38 7.19
CA CYS A 50 -3.19 -7.12 6.49
C CYS A 50 -2.28 -6.19 7.29
N ARG A 51 -1.25 -5.60 6.64
CA ARG A 51 -0.33 -4.68 7.32
C ARG A 51 -0.92 -3.32 7.72
N ILE A 52 -2.13 -3.02 7.28
CA ILE A 52 -2.84 -1.78 7.63
C ILE A 52 -3.96 -2.13 8.60
N CYS A 53 -4.87 -3.00 8.14
CA CYS A 53 -6.15 -3.26 8.76
C CYS A 53 -6.09 -4.42 9.76
N THR A 54 -4.93 -5.10 9.88
CA THR A 54 -4.66 -6.29 10.73
C THR A 54 -5.65 -7.46 10.54
N ARG A 55 -6.57 -7.39 9.58
CA ARG A 55 -7.52 -8.46 9.22
C ARG A 55 -6.84 -9.57 8.40
N PRO A 56 -7.15 -10.86 8.62
CA PRO A 56 -6.71 -11.95 7.78
C PRO A 56 -7.37 -11.79 6.41
N TYR A 57 -6.63 -12.15 5.38
CA TYR A 57 -7.12 -12.10 4.01
C TYR A 57 -6.46 -13.22 3.19
N THR A 58 -7.01 -13.48 2.01
CA THR A 58 -6.43 -14.43 1.07
C THR A 58 -5.10 -13.90 0.53
N ALA A 59 -4.01 -14.56 0.90
CA ALA A 59 -2.68 -14.18 0.45
C ALA A 59 -2.34 -14.88 -0.88
N PHE A 60 -1.89 -14.11 -1.86
CA PHE A 60 -1.42 -14.62 -3.14
C PHE A 60 0.10 -14.51 -3.21
N ARG A 61 0.77 -15.53 -3.78
CA ARG A 61 2.21 -15.54 -4.01
C ARG A 61 2.54 -15.98 -5.43
N TRP A 62 3.38 -15.22 -6.13
CA TRP A 62 3.80 -15.50 -7.52
C TRP A 62 5.24 -15.05 -7.77
N LYS A 63 5.79 -15.48 -8.92
CA LYS A 63 7.11 -15.06 -9.41
C LYS A 63 6.93 -14.28 -10.72
N PRO A 64 7.20 -12.95 -10.74
CA PRO A 64 6.96 -12.11 -11.93
C PRO A 64 7.84 -12.44 -13.15
N GLY A 65 9.03 -12.98 -12.92
CA GLY A 65 10.00 -13.27 -13.96
C GLY A 65 11.14 -14.14 -13.44
N PRO A 66 12.00 -14.69 -14.31
CA PRO A 66 13.01 -15.67 -13.93
C PRO A 66 14.03 -15.13 -12.93
N LYS A 67 14.52 -13.90 -13.14
CA LYS A 67 15.47 -13.18 -12.27
C LYS A 67 14.79 -12.36 -11.17
N ALA A 68 13.46 -12.37 -11.07
CA ALA A 68 12.71 -11.61 -10.09
C ALA A 68 12.53 -12.37 -8.78
N ARG A 69 12.35 -11.64 -7.67
CA ARG A 69 11.96 -12.24 -6.39
C ARG A 69 10.50 -12.67 -6.37
N TYR A 70 10.19 -13.65 -5.53
CA TYR A 70 8.81 -13.95 -5.19
C TYR A 70 8.13 -12.73 -4.56
N LYS A 71 6.96 -12.38 -5.09
CA LYS A 71 6.08 -11.38 -4.52
C LYS A 71 4.91 -12.05 -3.84
N SER A 72 4.39 -11.38 -2.82
CA SER A 72 3.12 -11.73 -2.23
C SER A 72 2.33 -10.48 -1.90
N THR A 73 1.00 -10.59 -1.93
CA THR A 73 0.11 -9.55 -1.41
C THR A 73 0.47 -9.18 0.04
N VAL A 74 0.25 -7.91 0.39
CA VAL A 74 0.59 -7.35 1.71
C VAL A 74 -0.64 -6.73 2.39
N VAL A 75 -1.61 -6.29 1.60
CA VAL A 75 -2.84 -5.62 2.05
C VAL A 75 -4.05 -6.43 1.57
N CYS A 76 -5.14 -6.37 2.34
CA CYS A 76 -6.42 -7.00 2.01
C CYS A 76 -7.10 -6.30 0.82
N GLN A 77 -8.11 -6.92 0.23
CA GLN A 77 -8.75 -6.38 -0.97
C GLN A 77 -9.66 -5.19 -0.64
N THR A 78 -10.32 -5.18 0.52
CA THR A 78 -11.04 -3.99 1.02
C THR A 78 -10.14 -2.75 1.08
N CYS A 79 -8.98 -2.84 1.77
CA CYS A 79 -8.09 -1.69 1.95
C CYS A 79 -7.38 -1.28 0.63
N ALA A 80 -7.28 -2.19 -0.35
CA ALA A 80 -6.85 -1.88 -1.70
C ALA A 80 -7.92 -1.15 -2.53
N LYS A 81 -9.18 -1.58 -2.47
CA LYS A 81 -10.33 -0.96 -3.16
C LYS A 81 -10.60 0.45 -2.66
N LEU A 82 -10.64 0.65 -1.34
CA LEU A 82 -10.91 1.95 -0.72
C LEU A 82 -9.95 3.06 -1.16
N LYS A 83 -8.71 2.69 -1.48
CA LYS A 83 -7.65 3.62 -1.89
C LYS A 83 -7.27 3.52 -3.36
N ASN A 84 -7.91 2.65 -4.15
CA ASN A 84 -7.52 2.34 -5.52
C ASN A 84 -6.02 2.04 -5.68
N VAL A 85 -5.48 1.12 -4.87
CA VAL A 85 -4.05 0.78 -4.86
C VAL A 85 -3.78 -0.69 -5.11
N CYS A 86 -2.59 -0.99 -5.60
CA CYS A 86 -2.08 -2.36 -5.75
C CYS A 86 -1.74 -2.99 -4.40
N GLN A 87 -2.21 -4.23 -4.17
CA GLN A 87 -2.04 -4.98 -2.91
C GLN A 87 -0.58 -5.29 -2.53
N THR A 88 0.35 -5.22 -3.49
CA THR A 88 1.78 -5.48 -3.26
C THR A 88 2.62 -4.23 -3.11
N CYS A 89 2.47 -3.29 -4.06
CA CYS A 89 3.36 -2.14 -4.13
C CYS A 89 2.81 -0.88 -3.47
N LEU A 90 1.50 -0.82 -3.17
CA LEU A 90 0.81 0.35 -2.61
C LEU A 90 0.88 1.60 -3.49
N PHE A 91 1.17 1.42 -4.78
CA PHE A 91 1.01 2.47 -5.78
C PHE A 91 -0.41 2.43 -6.33
N ASP A 92 -0.84 3.58 -6.82
CA ASP A 92 -2.10 3.74 -7.53
C ASP A 92 -2.19 2.83 -8.77
N LEU A 93 -3.39 2.34 -9.08
CA LEU A 93 -3.62 1.43 -10.21
C LEU A 93 -3.74 2.14 -11.56
N GLN A 94 -4.19 3.40 -11.57
CA GLN A 94 -4.43 4.16 -12.80
C GLN A 94 -3.14 4.84 -13.30
N TYR A 95 -2.41 5.50 -12.40
CA TYR A 95 -1.27 6.36 -12.72
C TYR A 95 0.08 5.78 -12.25
N GLY A 96 0.07 4.74 -11.39
CA GLY A 96 1.30 4.15 -10.86
C GLY A 96 2.10 5.07 -9.94
N LEU A 97 1.45 6.10 -9.37
CA LEU A 97 2.04 7.09 -8.46
C LEU A 97 1.86 6.70 -6.98
N PRO A 98 2.74 7.19 -6.09
CA PRO A 98 2.51 7.07 -4.65
C PRO A 98 1.21 7.75 -4.24
N VAL A 99 0.48 7.16 -3.29
CA VAL A 99 -0.80 7.68 -2.75
C VAL A 99 -0.67 9.14 -2.31
N GLN A 100 0.45 9.50 -1.67
CA GLN A 100 0.73 10.87 -1.23
C GLN A 100 0.73 11.89 -2.39
N VAL A 101 1.35 11.54 -3.51
CA VAL A 101 1.45 12.44 -4.68
C VAL A 101 0.10 12.58 -5.34
N ARG A 102 -0.63 11.48 -5.47
CA ARG A 102 -1.99 11.45 -6.00
C ARG A 102 -2.92 12.32 -5.15
N ASP A 103 -2.99 12.04 -3.85
CA ASP A 103 -3.93 12.71 -2.95
C ASP A 103 -3.62 14.22 -2.82
N LYS A 104 -2.34 14.63 -2.95
CA LYS A 104 -1.95 16.05 -3.02
C LYS A 104 -2.47 16.75 -4.27
N LEU A 105 -2.63 16.04 -5.39
CA LEU A 105 -3.08 16.61 -6.65
C LEU A 105 -4.60 16.53 -6.83
N LEU A 106 -5.27 15.65 -6.08
CA LEU A 106 -6.71 15.45 -6.11
C LEU A 106 -7.48 16.23 -5.03
N GLU A 107 -6.83 17.15 -4.30
CA GLU A 107 -7.23 18.06 -3.18
C GLU A 107 -8.64 17.94 -2.52
N GLY A 108 -9.71 17.53 -3.20
CA GLY A 108 -11.06 17.23 -2.67
C GLY A 108 -11.47 15.75 -2.54
N ALA A 109 -10.73 14.76 -3.08
CA ALA A 109 -11.13 13.33 -3.03
C ALA A 109 -10.40 12.49 -1.97
N LYS A 110 -10.19 13.04 -0.77
CA LYS A 110 -9.48 12.36 0.32
C LYS A 110 -10.42 11.52 1.17
N VAL A 111 -10.33 10.20 1.07
CA VAL A 111 -10.90 9.31 2.09
C VAL A 111 -9.94 9.29 3.28
N GLU A 112 -10.26 10.04 4.34
CA GLU A 112 -9.49 9.97 5.59
C GLU A 112 -9.83 8.69 6.35
N LEU A 113 -8.84 7.84 6.59
CA LEU A 113 -9.01 6.65 7.41
C LEU A 113 -8.66 7.00 8.87
N PRO A 114 -9.58 6.77 9.83
CA PRO A 114 -9.26 6.96 11.25
C PRO A 114 -8.09 6.08 11.71
N ASP A 115 -7.34 6.55 12.70
CA ASP A 115 -6.20 5.80 13.25
C ASP A 115 -6.61 4.68 14.19
N HIS A 116 -7.68 4.89 14.96
CA HIS A 116 -8.17 3.94 15.95
C HIS A 116 -8.73 2.70 15.25
N PRO A 117 -8.31 1.48 15.64
CA PRO A 117 -8.64 0.25 14.91
C PRO A 117 -10.15 0.01 14.81
N LEU A 118 -10.92 0.26 15.87
CA LEU A 118 -12.38 0.06 15.86
C LEU A 118 -13.10 1.03 14.90
N ASN A 119 -12.76 2.32 14.96
CA ASN A 119 -13.41 3.34 14.13
C ASN A 119 -13.06 3.15 12.66
N ARG A 120 -11.80 2.80 12.39
CA ARG A 120 -11.33 2.44 11.06
C ARG A 120 -12.11 1.25 10.51
N ASP A 121 -12.29 0.21 11.32
CA ASP A 121 -12.90 -1.03 10.90
C ASP A 121 -14.40 -0.87 10.60
N TYR A 122 -15.10 -0.06 11.40
CA TYR A 122 -16.48 0.36 11.16
C TYR A 122 -16.60 1.22 9.89
N MET A 123 -15.71 2.20 9.72
CA MET A 123 -15.69 3.05 8.52
C MET A 123 -15.39 2.26 7.25
N ALA A 124 -14.47 1.30 7.32
CA ALA A 124 -14.12 0.45 6.19
C ALA A 124 -15.30 -0.42 5.74
N ASP A 125 -16.05 -1.03 6.67
CA ASP A 125 -17.26 -1.81 6.33
C ASP A 125 -18.34 -0.94 5.70
N ARG A 126 -18.57 0.26 6.25
CA ARG A 126 -19.54 1.22 5.70
C ARG A 126 -19.15 1.71 4.30
N LEU A 127 -17.88 2.00 4.08
CA LEU A 127 -17.36 2.45 2.78
C LEU A 127 -17.30 1.31 1.76
N GLU A 128 -17.09 0.06 2.19
CA GLU A 128 -17.19 -1.10 1.31
C GLU A 128 -18.61 -1.30 0.80
N LYS A 129 -19.62 -1.17 1.68
CA LYS A 129 -21.03 -1.17 1.28
C LYS A 129 -21.37 0.01 0.36
N ALA A 130 -20.67 1.12 0.51
CA ALA A 130 -20.80 2.31 -0.33
C ALA A 130 -19.72 2.39 -1.43
N ALA A 131 -19.11 1.25 -1.84
CA ALA A 131 -18.00 1.25 -2.78
C ALA A 131 -18.35 1.92 -4.13
N ASP A 132 -19.60 1.79 -4.57
CA ASP A 132 -20.10 2.41 -5.82
C ASP A 132 -20.21 3.95 -5.74
N GLN A 133 -20.20 4.50 -4.53
CA GLN A 133 -20.27 5.94 -4.28
C GLN A 133 -18.89 6.57 -4.08
N LEU A 134 -17.81 5.81 -4.20
CA LEU A 134 -16.46 6.33 -4.00
C LEU A 134 -16.10 7.37 -5.09
N PRO A 135 -15.35 8.43 -4.73
CA PRO A 135 -15.06 9.57 -5.60
C PRO A 135 -14.05 9.26 -6.73
N TYR A 136 -13.47 8.06 -6.73
CA TYR A 136 -12.43 7.66 -7.68
C TYR A 136 -13.07 7.26 -9.02
N GLY A 137 -13.13 8.20 -9.97
CA GLY A 137 -13.64 7.97 -11.33
C GLY A 137 -14.54 9.07 -11.91
N LYS A 138 -14.85 10.12 -11.14
CA LYS A 138 -15.75 11.22 -11.57
C LYS A 138 -15.08 12.58 -11.71
N LEU A 139 -13.75 12.65 -11.63
CA LEU A 139 -13.00 13.91 -11.63
C LEU A 139 -12.08 13.97 -12.85
N GLU A 140 -12.60 14.47 -13.97
CA GLU A 140 -11.87 14.57 -15.24
C GLU A 140 -10.81 15.71 -15.23
N ASP A 141 -11.01 16.74 -14.41
CA ASP A 141 -10.21 17.98 -14.48
C ASP A 141 -8.74 17.83 -14.02
N HIS A 142 -8.46 16.91 -13.10
CA HIS A 142 -7.12 16.72 -12.53
C HIS A 142 -6.27 15.67 -13.25
N GLU A 143 -6.84 14.97 -14.23
CA GLU A 143 -6.19 13.84 -14.90
C GLU A 143 -4.96 14.25 -15.71
N GLY A 144 -4.98 15.44 -16.33
CA GLY A 144 -3.87 15.93 -17.16
C GLY A 144 -2.56 16.07 -16.39
N ARG A 145 -2.60 16.62 -15.17
CA ARG A 145 -1.41 16.80 -14.32
C ARG A 145 -0.88 15.47 -13.78
N LEU A 146 -1.77 14.54 -13.45
CA LEU A 146 -1.41 13.21 -12.96
C LEU A 146 -0.77 12.36 -14.05
N ARG A 147 -1.33 12.37 -15.27
CA ARG A 147 -0.79 11.67 -16.43
C ARG A 147 0.60 12.19 -16.83
N ALA A 148 0.85 13.49 -16.69
CA ALA A 148 2.16 14.07 -16.97
C ALA A 148 3.27 13.58 -16.02
N ILE A 149 2.93 13.28 -14.77
CA ILE A 149 3.88 12.77 -13.76
C ILE A 149 3.95 11.23 -13.79
N ALA A 150 2.89 10.58 -14.25
CA ALA A 150 2.81 9.13 -14.40
C ALA A 150 3.91 8.60 -15.32
N ARG A 151 4.49 7.45 -14.95
CA ARG A 151 5.49 6.80 -15.79
C ARG A 151 4.79 6.05 -16.92
N THR A 152 5.28 6.22 -18.14
CA THR A 152 4.78 5.52 -19.33
C THR A 152 5.22 4.06 -19.39
N GLN A 153 6.44 3.76 -18.91
CA GLN A 153 6.99 2.40 -18.92
C GLN A 153 7.03 1.76 -17.52
N PRO A 154 6.79 0.44 -17.42
CA PRO A 154 6.83 -0.30 -16.17
C PRO A 154 8.25 -0.37 -15.57
N TYR A 155 8.36 -0.03 -14.29
CA TYR A 155 9.65 -0.05 -13.57
C TYR A 155 9.92 -1.40 -12.90
N TYR A 156 10.49 -2.35 -13.65
CA TYR A 156 10.75 -3.72 -13.17
C TYR A 156 11.89 -3.86 -12.17
N ARG A 157 12.73 -2.84 -11.97
CA ARG A 157 13.77 -2.87 -10.92
C ARG A 157 13.19 -3.07 -9.52
N ARG A 158 11.90 -2.76 -9.30
CA ARG A 158 11.17 -3.07 -8.03
C ARG A 158 10.98 -4.57 -7.78
N ASN A 159 11.11 -5.39 -8.81
CA ASN A 159 10.95 -6.83 -8.76
C ASN A 159 12.28 -7.54 -8.53
N ALA A 160 13.40 -6.80 -8.56
CA ALA A 160 14.71 -7.33 -8.29
C ALA A 160 14.77 -7.97 -6.89
N PRO A 161 15.60 -9.01 -6.71
CA PRO A 161 15.96 -9.54 -5.41
C PRO A 161 16.51 -8.45 -4.48
N ARG A 162 16.42 -8.71 -3.18
CA ARG A 162 17.11 -7.87 -2.20
C ARG A 162 18.61 -8.06 -2.33
N VAL A 163 19.37 -7.03 -1.93
CA VAL A 163 20.83 -7.13 -1.86
C VAL A 163 21.22 -8.18 -0.84
N CYS A 164 22.20 -9.01 -1.18
CA CYS A 164 22.71 -10.03 -0.29
C CYS A 164 23.50 -9.36 0.86
N THR A 165 23.01 -9.50 2.09
CA THR A 165 23.69 -8.95 3.28
C THR A 165 25.05 -9.60 3.53
N PHE A 166 25.20 -10.88 3.19
CA PHE A 166 26.48 -11.60 3.34
C PHE A 166 27.52 -11.15 2.31
N TRP A 167 27.08 -10.81 1.09
CA TRP A 167 27.97 -10.29 0.06
C TRP A 167 28.45 -8.88 0.41
N GLN A 168 27.57 -8.03 0.95
CA GLN A 168 27.97 -6.71 1.48
C GLN A 168 29.02 -6.79 2.58
N ARG A 169 29.09 -7.91 3.30
CA ARG A 169 30.11 -8.18 4.34
C ARG A 169 31.35 -8.92 3.80
N GLY A 170 31.35 -9.37 2.55
CA GLY A 170 32.42 -10.18 1.97
C GLY A 170 32.40 -11.67 2.33
N GLU A 171 31.34 -12.17 2.97
CA GLU A 171 31.26 -13.54 3.51
C GLU A 171 30.36 -14.48 2.67
N CYS A 172 29.93 -14.06 1.47
CA CYS A 172 29.01 -14.84 0.67
C CYS A 172 29.69 -16.05 0.00
N LYS A 173 29.50 -17.25 0.56
CA LYS A 173 30.03 -18.52 0.01
C LYS A 173 29.25 -19.06 -1.20
N ARG A 174 28.13 -18.43 -1.57
CA ARG A 174 27.24 -18.91 -2.64
C ARG A 174 27.63 -18.43 -4.04
N GLY A 175 28.58 -17.50 -4.16
CA GLY A 175 29.04 -16.98 -5.45
C GLY A 175 27.88 -16.55 -6.35
N ASP A 176 27.92 -16.98 -7.62
CA ASP A 176 26.93 -16.64 -8.64
C ASP A 176 25.59 -17.38 -8.50
N GLU A 177 25.53 -18.44 -7.69
CA GLU A 177 24.29 -19.18 -7.40
C GLU A 177 23.42 -18.49 -6.34
N CYS A 178 23.91 -17.40 -5.74
CA CYS A 178 23.19 -16.67 -4.71
C CYS A 178 21.87 -16.10 -5.27
N PRO A 179 20.69 -16.41 -4.68
CA PRO A 179 19.41 -15.87 -5.14
C PRO A 179 19.23 -14.37 -4.89
N TYR A 180 20.15 -13.76 -4.12
CA TYR A 180 20.14 -12.36 -3.74
C TYR A 180 21.09 -11.55 -4.63
N LEU A 181 20.83 -10.26 -4.75
CA LEU A 181 21.59 -9.40 -5.64
C LEU A 181 23.00 -9.12 -5.07
N HIS A 182 24.03 -9.33 -5.89
CA HIS A 182 25.43 -8.98 -5.62
C HIS A 182 25.79 -7.69 -6.37
N GLN A 183 25.14 -6.59 -6.00
CA GLN A 183 25.40 -5.26 -6.55
C GLN A 183 25.21 -4.22 -5.45
N GLU A 184 26.04 -3.19 -5.46
CA GLU A 184 25.83 -2.02 -4.61
C GLU A 184 24.62 -1.25 -5.13
N VAL A 185 23.64 -1.07 -4.25
CA VAL A 185 22.46 -0.25 -4.54
C VAL A 185 22.56 0.98 -3.67
N HIS A 186 22.86 2.12 -4.28
CA HIS A 186 22.80 3.40 -3.59
C HIS A 186 21.36 3.69 -3.18
N HIS A 187 21.18 4.01 -1.91
CA HIS A 187 19.90 4.42 -1.33
C HIS A 187 20.06 5.83 -0.79
N ASP A 188 19.18 6.74 -1.20
CA ASP A 188 19.15 8.07 -0.61
C ASP A 188 18.76 7.93 0.87
N PRO A 189 19.57 8.46 1.81
CA PRO A 189 19.33 8.28 3.24
C PRO A 189 17.99 8.89 3.68
N ALA A 190 17.54 9.95 3.02
CA ALA A 190 16.23 10.56 3.25
C ALA A 190 15.05 9.63 2.93
N LEU A 191 15.23 8.65 2.03
CA LEU A 191 14.19 7.72 1.57
C LEU A 191 14.32 6.32 2.17
N ALA A 192 15.28 6.09 3.06
CA ALA A 192 15.53 4.75 3.62
C ALA A 192 14.40 4.26 4.55
N ASN A 193 13.82 5.16 5.34
CA ASN A 193 12.84 4.82 6.37
C ASN A 193 11.39 4.95 5.85
N GLN A 194 10.93 3.96 5.07
CA GLN A 194 9.58 3.95 4.50
C GLN A 194 8.69 2.86 5.11
N ASN A 195 7.86 3.23 6.08
CA ASN A 195 6.85 2.32 6.66
C ASN A 195 5.69 2.08 5.70
N LEU A 196 5.15 0.85 5.69
CA LEU A 196 4.01 0.51 4.84
C LEU A 196 2.74 1.27 5.21
N ARG A 197 2.50 1.50 6.52
CA ARG A 197 1.33 2.23 6.99
C ARG A 197 1.38 3.68 6.53
N ASP A 198 2.53 4.34 6.67
CA ASP A 198 2.72 5.74 6.29
C ASP A 198 2.54 5.93 4.77
N ARG A 199 3.03 4.96 3.98
CA ARG A 199 2.86 4.95 2.52
C ARG A 199 1.41 4.83 2.07
N CYS A 200 0.56 4.13 2.84
CA CYS A 200 -0.85 3.92 2.46
C CYS A 200 -1.80 4.97 3.05
N VAL A 201 -1.54 5.45 4.27
CA VAL A 201 -2.36 6.48 4.94
C VAL A 201 -1.92 7.89 4.52
N SER A 202 -0.85 8.01 3.72
CA SER A 202 -0.33 9.28 3.21
C SER A 202 -0.03 10.30 4.32
N LYS A 203 0.42 9.81 5.48
CA LYS A 203 0.89 10.68 6.57
C LYS A 203 2.31 11.14 6.31
N PHE A 204 2.52 12.45 6.36
CA PHE A 204 3.85 13.04 6.40
C PHE A 204 4.40 12.79 7.81
N ARG A 205 5.41 11.93 7.96
CA ARG A 205 6.38 12.17 9.02
C ARG A 205 7.26 13.29 8.49
N LEU A 206 6.94 14.52 8.84
CA LEU A 206 7.99 15.53 8.92
C LEU A 206 9.00 14.91 9.89
N PHE A 207 10.14 14.45 9.37
CA PHE A 207 11.33 14.32 10.20
C PHE A 207 11.60 15.76 10.67
N GLN A 208 11.04 16.11 11.84
CA GLN A 208 11.55 17.21 12.62
C GLN A 208 13.01 16.82 12.90
N HIS A 209 13.92 17.38 12.11
CA HIS A 209 15.26 17.68 12.60
C HIS A 209 15.10 18.75 13.68
N HIS A 210 14.55 18.37 14.82
CA HIS A 210 14.75 19.07 16.07
C HIS A 210 15.82 18.28 16.80
N SER A 211 17.07 18.72 16.70
CA SER A 211 18.13 18.57 17.71
C SER A 211 19.45 19.14 17.16
N TYR A 212 19.97 20.19 17.83
CA TYR A 212 21.31 20.81 17.73
C TYR A 212 21.57 21.71 16.50
N SER A 213 21.94 23.00 16.59
CA SER A 213 22.49 23.84 17.67
C SER A 213 22.22 25.33 17.32
N LEU A 214 21.81 26.18 18.26
CA LEU A 214 22.64 27.25 18.85
C LEU A 214 24.00 27.50 18.15
N TRP A 215 24.36 28.79 18.04
CA TRP A 215 25.57 29.40 17.45
C TRP A 215 25.45 29.82 15.99
N VAL A 216 25.04 31.06 15.74
CA VAL A 216 25.89 32.20 15.33
C VAL A 216 24.99 33.44 15.27
N GLU A 217 25.00 34.21 16.35
CA GLU A 217 24.76 35.66 16.28
C GLU A 217 26.14 36.30 16.03
N GLN A 218 26.24 37.03 14.94
CA GLN A 218 27.11 38.18 14.73
C GLN A 218 26.21 39.33 14.29
#